data_AF-A0A0S2DQN9-F1
#
_entry.id   AF-A0A0S2DQN9-F1
#
_cell.length_a   1.000
_cell.length_b   1.000
_cell.length_c   1.000
_cell.angle_alpha   90.00
_cell.angle_beta   90.00
_cell.angle_gamma   90.00
#
_symmetry.space_group_name_H-M   'P 1'
#
loop_
_entity.id
_entity.type
_entity.pdbx_description
1 polymer ?
#
loop_
_entity_poly.entity_id
_entity_poly.type
_entity_poly.pdbx_seq_one_letter_code
_entity_poly.pdbx_strand_id
1 'polypeptide(L)'
;MKTASIAVLALALAAPVSAYAVDGTIHIEGSVIAPTCVLTNGPSPADIRVRLPAVAVSALSAAGEVAGRTPFIIRVADCDASTTLVQTFFEPGPTINTSNNNLTLEGGTGTAANVELQVLNADFSQVLLGNPLALQNSQQVAVDTGGAALRYYAQYYATGAASAGSANSSVTFTMIYQ
;
A
#
# COMPACT_ATOMS: atom_id res chain seq x y z
N MET A 1 16.28 -103.93 6.14
CA MET A 1 16.61 -104.20 7.55
C MET A 1 16.83 -102.87 8.25
N LYS A 2 16.24 -102.72 9.45
CA LYS A 2 16.73 -101.89 10.58
C LYS A 2 16.67 -100.36 10.44
N THR A 3 15.72 -99.71 11.16
CA THR A 3 15.86 -99.09 12.51
C THR A 3 16.77 -97.87 12.48
N ALA A 4 16.56 -96.76 13.18
CA ALA A 4 15.51 -96.27 14.07
C ALA A 4 15.79 -94.76 14.27
N SER A 5 14.79 -94.06 14.79
CA SER A 5 14.79 -92.83 15.58
C SER A 5 16.12 -92.14 15.94
N ILE A 6 16.14 -90.81 15.94
CA ILE A 6 16.11 -89.95 17.15
C ILE A 6 16.27 -88.48 16.73
N ALA A 7 15.28 -87.67 17.12
CA ALA A 7 15.27 -86.23 16.98
C ALA A 7 16.08 -85.57 18.12
N VAL A 8 16.89 -84.57 17.78
CA VAL A 8 17.43 -83.59 18.73
C VAL A 8 16.91 -82.23 18.31
N LEU A 9 15.92 -81.74 19.05
CA LEU A 9 15.33 -80.43 18.88
C LEU A 9 16.18 -79.41 19.66
N ALA A 10 17.05 -78.69 18.95
CA ALA A 10 17.77 -77.55 19.51
C ALA A 10 16.83 -76.34 19.55
N LEU A 11 16.30 -76.01 20.72
CA LEU A 11 15.44 -74.86 20.93
C LEU A 11 16.30 -73.60 21.07
N ALA A 12 16.60 -72.94 19.95
CA ALA A 12 17.23 -71.62 19.95
C ALA A 12 16.20 -70.58 20.42
N LEU A 13 16.42 -69.99 21.61
CA LEU A 13 15.67 -68.82 22.06
C LEU A 13 16.05 -67.63 21.19
N ALA A 14 15.22 -67.32 20.19
CA ALA A 14 15.27 -66.04 19.49
C ALA A 14 14.67 -64.97 20.41
N ALA A 15 15.49 -64.00 20.82
CA ALA A 15 14.98 -62.78 21.44
C ALA A 15 14.11 -62.02 20.41
N PRO A 16 13.00 -61.38 20.83
CA PRO A 16 12.30 -60.47 19.94
C PRO A 16 13.21 -59.25 19.73
N VAL A 17 13.88 -59.19 18.59
CA VAL A 17 14.40 -57.93 18.08
C VAL A 17 13.17 -57.08 17.76
N SER A 18 12.92 -56.06 18.57
CA SER A 18 11.92 -55.05 18.25
C SER A 18 12.32 -54.39 16.93
N ALA A 19 11.63 -54.76 15.86
CA ALA A 19 11.75 -54.09 14.59
C ALA A 19 11.06 -52.73 14.71
N TYR A 20 11.84 -51.69 15.00
CA TYR A 20 11.36 -50.31 14.87
C TYR A 20 11.34 -49.97 13.38
N ALA A 21 10.23 -50.24 12.71
CA ALA A 21 9.99 -49.73 11.37
C ALA A 21 9.59 -48.25 11.49
N VAL A 22 10.51 -47.36 11.11
CA VAL A 22 10.12 -46.01 10.70
C VAL A 22 9.65 -46.16 9.25
N ASP A 23 8.32 -46.12 9.03
CA ASP A 23 7.74 -46.32 7.69
C ASP A 23 8.13 -45.21 6.69
N GLY A 24 8.59 -44.06 7.19
CA GLY A 24 9.15 -42.98 6.37
C GLY A 24 9.01 -41.61 7.04
N THR A 25 9.45 -40.58 6.34
CA THR A 25 9.29 -39.18 6.77
C THR A 25 8.83 -38.34 5.58
N ILE A 26 7.63 -37.77 5.70
CA ILE A 26 7.11 -36.81 4.72
C ILE A 26 7.71 -35.44 5.04
N HIS A 27 8.43 -34.87 4.08
CA HIS A 27 8.92 -33.50 4.16
C HIS A 27 7.94 -32.60 3.38
N ILE A 28 7.35 -31.64 4.08
CA ILE A 28 6.50 -30.61 3.47
C ILE A 28 7.28 -29.32 3.50
N GLU A 29 7.61 -28.83 2.31
CA GLU A 29 8.24 -27.53 2.09
C GLU A 29 7.26 -26.63 1.35
N GLY A 30 7.17 -25.38 1.79
CA GLY A 30 6.29 -24.38 1.19
C GLY A 30 6.89 -22.99 1.34
N SER A 31 6.57 -22.11 0.39
CA SER A 31 6.97 -20.71 0.39
C SER A 31 5.74 -19.83 0.18
N VAL A 32 5.61 -18.77 0.97
CA VAL A 32 4.55 -17.76 0.85
C VAL A 32 5.22 -16.44 0.49
N ILE A 33 4.98 -15.97 -0.74
CA ILE A 33 5.45 -14.67 -1.22
C ILE A 33 4.29 -13.67 -1.22
N ALA A 34 4.57 -12.42 -0.86
CA ALA A 34 3.60 -11.34 -0.99
C ALA A 34 3.68 -10.75 -2.42
N PRO A 35 2.55 -10.56 -3.12
CA PRO A 35 2.54 -9.88 -4.41
C PRO A 35 3.00 -8.42 -4.24
N THR A 36 3.86 -7.96 -5.13
CA THR A 36 4.42 -6.60 -5.11
C THR A 36 4.57 -6.00 -6.50
N CYS A 37 4.75 -4.68 -6.54
CA CYS A 37 5.28 -3.97 -7.70
C CYS A 37 6.43 -3.06 -7.28
N VAL A 38 7.24 -2.63 -8.24
CA VAL A 38 8.28 -1.62 -8.05
C VAL A 38 7.70 -0.23 -8.29
N LEU A 39 7.86 0.66 -7.30
CA LEU A 39 7.50 2.07 -7.45
C LEU A 39 8.55 2.79 -8.32
N THR A 40 8.12 3.48 -9.37
CA THR A 40 9.03 4.09 -10.37
C THR A 40 9.18 5.61 -10.23
N ASN A 41 8.58 6.21 -9.19
CA ASN A 41 8.62 7.65 -8.92
C ASN A 41 9.94 8.14 -8.29
N GLY A 42 10.93 7.27 -8.12
CA GLY A 42 12.18 7.57 -7.43
C GLY A 42 12.62 6.38 -6.56
N PRO A 43 13.74 6.51 -5.82
CA PRO A 43 14.13 5.48 -4.85
C PRO A 43 13.04 5.29 -3.80
N SER A 44 12.92 4.08 -3.24
CA SER A 44 12.00 3.84 -2.12
C SER A 44 12.67 4.21 -0.78
N PRO A 45 11.99 4.98 0.11
CA PRO A 45 10.66 5.57 -0.06
C PRO A 45 10.68 6.75 -1.06
N ALA A 46 9.67 6.82 -1.94
CA ALA A 46 9.62 7.85 -2.99
C ALA A 46 9.25 9.23 -2.45
N ASP A 47 9.99 10.25 -2.92
CA ASP A 47 9.70 11.67 -2.69
C ASP A 47 8.99 12.27 -3.93
N ILE A 48 7.66 12.21 -3.93
CA ILE A 48 6.84 12.77 -5.00
C ILE A 48 6.52 14.24 -4.70
N ARG A 49 7.16 15.16 -5.43
CA ARG A 49 6.96 16.60 -5.25
C ARG A 49 5.96 17.17 -6.25
N VAL A 50 4.81 17.60 -5.73
CA VAL A 50 3.77 18.30 -6.52
C VAL A 50 3.92 19.81 -6.30
N ARG A 51 4.32 20.54 -7.35
CA ARG A 51 4.49 22.00 -7.28
C ARG A 51 3.26 22.69 -7.84
N LEU A 52 2.38 23.16 -6.97
CA LEU A 52 1.23 23.96 -7.37
C LEU A 52 1.71 25.34 -7.88
N PRO A 53 1.02 25.94 -8.87
CA PRO A 53 1.33 27.28 -9.33
C PRO A 53 0.96 28.31 -8.26
N ALA A 54 1.63 29.46 -8.26
CA ALA A 54 1.18 30.59 -7.46
C ALA A 54 -0.20 31.07 -7.94
N VAL A 55 -1.12 31.31 -7.01
CA VAL A 55 -2.47 31.81 -7.29
C VAL A 55 -2.72 33.09 -6.51
N ALA A 56 -3.54 33.99 -7.06
CA ALA A 56 -3.93 35.21 -6.36
C ALA A 56 -4.93 34.88 -5.24
N VAL A 57 -4.86 35.60 -4.11
CA VAL A 57 -5.83 35.46 -3.00
C VAL A 57 -7.27 35.74 -3.44
N SER A 58 -7.46 36.51 -4.52
CA SER A 58 -8.78 36.77 -5.10
C SER A 58 -9.44 35.54 -5.74
N ALA A 59 -8.67 34.49 -6.06
CA ALA A 59 -9.20 33.20 -6.53
C ALA A 59 -9.61 32.26 -5.36
N LEU A 60 -9.35 32.68 -4.12
CA LEU A 60 -9.57 31.95 -2.88
C LEU A 60 -10.17 32.89 -1.81
N SER A 61 -11.15 33.68 -2.24
CA SER A 61 -11.76 34.77 -1.48
C SER A 61 -12.86 34.30 -0.51
N ALA A 62 -13.41 33.11 -0.73
CA ALA A 62 -14.47 32.52 0.11
C ALA A 62 -14.29 31.02 0.29
N ALA A 63 -14.89 30.47 1.36
CA ALA A 63 -14.85 29.05 1.63
C ALA A 63 -15.46 28.23 0.48
N GLY A 64 -14.80 27.14 0.11
CA GLY A 64 -15.20 26.27 -1.00
C GLY A 64 -14.62 26.64 -2.37
N GLU A 65 -13.98 27.81 -2.49
CA GLU A 65 -13.25 28.16 -3.72
C GLU A 65 -11.97 27.33 -3.85
N VAL A 66 -11.63 26.97 -5.09
CA VAL A 66 -10.47 26.13 -5.41
C VAL A 66 -9.64 26.73 -6.52
N ALA A 67 -8.33 26.53 -6.48
CA ALA A 67 -7.42 27.08 -7.48
C ALA A 67 -6.16 26.21 -7.66
N GLY A 68 -5.42 26.44 -8.75
CA GLY A 68 -4.09 25.85 -8.94
C GLY A 68 -4.06 24.33 -9.10
N ARG A 69 -5.15 23.73 -9.61
CA ARG A 69 -5.23 22.27 -9.83
C ARG A 69 -4.05 21.77 -10.66
N THR A 70 -3.27 20.87 -10.07
CA THR A 70 -2.00 20.38 -10.63
C THR A 70 -2.01 18.85 -10.65
N PRO A 71 -1.81 18.21 -11.81
CA PRO A 71 -1.77 16.76 -11.89
C PRO A 71 -0.47 16.20 -11.28
N PHE A 72 -0.58 15.01 -10.70
CA PHE A 72 0.57 14.17 -10.36
C PHE A 72 0.22 12.70 -10.57
N ILE A 73 1.24 11.85 -10.68
CA ILE A 73 1.07 10.43 -11.01
C ILE A 73 1.94 9.59 -10.09
N ILE A 74 1.35 8.53 -9.54
CA ILE A 74 2.05 7.46 -8.84
C ILE A 74 2.12 6.26 -9.81
N ARG A 75 3.32 5.76 -10.09
CA ARG A 75 3.57 4.74 -11.11
C ARG A 75 4.25 3.53 -10.49
N VAL A 76 3.71 2.36 -10.81
CA VAL A 76 4.30 1.07 -10.48
C VAL A 76 4.61 0.30 -11.76
N ALA A 77 5.69 -0.48 -11.73
CA ALA A 77 6.13 -1.37 -12.79
C ALA A 77 6.63 -2.68 -12.18
N ASP A 78 7.00 -3.64 -13.03
CA ASP A 78 7.52 -4.95 -12.62
C ASP A 78 6.62 -5.62 -11.57
N CYS A 79 5.31 -5.49 -11.73
CA CYS A 79 4.32 -6.13 -10.86
C CYS A 79 4.36 -7.65 -11.04
N ASP A 80 4.29 -8.38 -9.92
CA ASP A 80 4.10 -9.83 -9.93
C ASP A 80 2.86 -10.20 -10.73
N ALA A 81 2.90 -11.33 -11.45
CA ALA A 81 1.80 -11.77 -12.32
C ALA A 81 0.47 -12.01 -11.59
N SER A 82 0.51 -12.23 -10.28
CA SER A 82 -0.67 -12.34 -9.42
C SER A 82 -1.27 -10.99 -9.03
N THR A 83 -0.54 -9.88 -9.20
CA THR A 83 -1.03 -8.53 -8.92
C THR A 83 -1.84 -8.03 -10.10
N THR A 84 -3.15 -7.98 -9.92
CA THR A 84 -4.11 -7.54 -10.94
C THR A 84 -4.61 -6.12 -10.69
N LEU A 85 -4.57 -5.65 -9.45
CA LEU A 85 -5.06 -4.35 -9.05
C LEU A 85 -4.09 -3.69 -8.08
N VAL A 86 -3.95 -2.37 -8.20
CA VAL A 86 -3.21 -1.53 -7.26
C VAL A 86 -4.06 -0.36 -6.79
N GLN A 87 -3.85 0.04 -5.55
CA GLN A 87 -4.53 1.17 -4.93
C GLN A 87 -3.55 1.90 -4.02
N THR A 88 -3.67 3.22 -3.90
CA THR A 88 -2.93 3.95 -2.85
C THR A 88 -3.79 4.04 -1.59
N PHE A 89 -3.18 3.80 -0.44
CA PHE A 89 -3.71 4.19 0.85
C PHE A 89 -2.95 5.41 1.36
N PHE A 90 -3.59 6.56 1.44
CA PHE A 90 -3.03 7.75 2.08
C PHE A 90 -3.16 7.60 3.59
N GLU A 91 -2.03 7.51 4.28
CA GLU A 91 -1.96 7.25 5.71
C GLU A 91 -2.52 8.43 6.52
N PRO A 92 -3.16 8.16 7.67
CA PRO A 92 -3.47 9.21 8.65
C PRO A 92 -2.20 9.96 9.07
N GLY A 93 -2.32 11.27 9.30
CA GLY A 93 -1.18 12.11 9.64
C GLY A 93 -1.59 13.43 10.29
N PRO A 94 -0.64 14.14 10.92
CA PRO A 94 -0.91 15.38 11.66
C PRO A 94 -1.33 16.55 10.74
N THR A 95 -1.05 16.44 9.46
CA THR A 95 -1.39 17.41 8.42
C THR A 95 -2.79 17.18 7.84
N ILE A 96 -3.59 16.24 8.35
CA ILE A 96 -4.93 15.97 7.81
C ILE A 96 -5.99 16.64 8.67
N ASN A 97 -6.82 17.49 8.05
CA ASN A 97 -8.05 17.98 8.67
C ASN A 97 -9.13 16.90 8.57
N THR A 98 -9.45 16.26 9.69
CA THR A 98 -10.42 15.16 9.74
C THR A 98 -11.88 15.59 9.53
N SER A 99 -12.18 16.89 9.53
CA SER A 99 -13.54 17.40 9.30
C SER A 99 -13.91 17.46 7.83
N ASN A 100 -12.92 17.63 6.94
CA ASN A 100 -13.12 17.77 5.51
C ASN A 100 -12.16 16.92 4.66
N ASN A 101 -11.28 16.15 5.29
CA ASN A 101 -10.32 15.25 4.68
C ASN A 101 -9.32 15.92 3.72
N ASN A 102 -9.03 17.20 3.91
CA ASN A 102 -7.96 17.92 3.21
C ASN A 102 -6.68 17.94 4.03
N LEU A 103 -5.60 18.44 3.41
CA LEU A 103 -4.32 18.70 4.08
C LEU A 103 -4.26 20.12 4.63
N THR A 104 -4.03 20.25 5.93
CA THR A 104 -3.63 21.51 6.56
C THR A 104 -2.20 21.88 6.17
N LEU A 105 -1.88 23.16 6.26
CA LEU A 105 -0.55 23.65 5.92
C LEU A 105 0.43 23.42 7.07
N GLU A 106 1.66 23.07 6.73
CA GLU A 106 2.80 23.11 7.64
C GLU A 106 2.97 24.55 8.13
N GLY A 107 2.75 24.75 9.44
CA GLY A 107 2.80 26.07 10.07
C GLY A 107 4.18 26.71 10.01
N GLY A 108 4.25 28.01 10.30
CA GLY A 108 5.49 28.77 10.29
C GLY A 108 5.24 30.25 9.98
N THR A 109 6.28 31.06 10.11
CA THR A 109 6.20 32.47 9.73
C THR A 109 6.01 32.59 8.22
N GLY A 110 4.95 33.28 7.79
CA GLY A 110 4.65 33.49 6.37
C GLY A 110 3.80 32.38 5.73
N THR A 111 3.27 31.42 6.50
CA THR A 111 2.28 30.45 6.01
C THR A 111 0.94 31.14 5.73
N ALA A 112 0.28 30.76 4.64
CA ALA A 112 -1.04 31.26 4.29
C ALA A 112 -2.10 30.80 5.32
N ALA A 113 -3.14 31.59 5.51
CA ALA A 113 -4.28 31.27 6.36
C ALA A 113 -5.53 31.03 5.52
N ASN A 114 -6.50 30.31 6.09
CA ASN A 114 -7.79 29.98 5.48
C ASN A 114 -7.69 29.24 4.13
N VAL A 115 -6.63 28.45 3.95
CA VAL A 115 -6.41 27.62 2.78
C VAL A 115 -5.80 26.28 3.20
N GLU A 116 -6.23 25.24 2.53
CA GLU A 116 -5.77 23.86 2.67
C GLU A 116 -5.41 23.31 1.29
N LEU A 117 -4.83 22.10 1.25
CA LEU A 117 -4.56 21.39 0.01
C LEU A 117 -5.49 20.17 -0.11
N GLN A 118 -6.21 20.08 -1.21
CA GLN A 118 -7.11 18.97 -1.49
C GLN A 118 -6.48 18.01 -2.51
N VAL A 119 -6.57 16.71 -2.24
CA VAL A 119 -6.17 15.65 -3.16
C VAL A 119 -7.41 15.06 -3.84
N LEU A 120 -7.34 14.93 -5.16
CA LEU A 120 -8.43 14.43 -5.99
C LEU A 120 -7.99 13.25 -6.85
N ASN A 121 -8.92 12.35 -7.15
CA ASN A 121 -8.75 11.30 -8.15
C ASN A 121 -8.76 11.86 -9.58
N ALA A 122 -8.52 10.98 -10.55
CA ALA A 122 -8.51 11.30 -11.97
C ALA A 122 -9.84 11.91 -12.48
N ASP A 123 -10.96 11.53 -11.87
CA ASP A 123 -12.32 12.03 -12.15
C ASP A 123 -12.68 13.30 -11.37
N PHE A 124 -11.71 13.88 -10.66
CA PHE A 124 -11.86 15.03 -9.76
C PHE A 124 -12.71 14.80 -8.51
N SER A 125 -13.10 13.55 -8.20
CA SER A 125 -13.66 13.23 -6.90
C SER A 125 -12.61 13.38 -5.80
N GLN A 126 -13.05 13.79 -4.61
CA GLN A 126 -12.14 13.98 -3.48
C GLN A 126 -11.63 12.63 -2.96
N VAL A 127 -10.32 12.58 -2.66
CA VAL A 127 -9.76 11.53 -1.82
C VAL A 127 -9.96 11.92 -0.36
N LEU A 128 -10.66 11.08 0.40
CA LEU A 128 -11.01 11.33 1.80
C LEU A 128 -9.82 10.94 2.71
N LEU A 129 -8.74 11.72 2.66
CA LEU A 129 -7.51 11.51 3.42
C LEU A 129 -7.76 11.24 4.91
N GLY A 130 -7.02 10.28 5.48
CA GLY A 130 -7.13 9.88 6.89
C GLY A 130 -8.28 8.93 7.20
N ASN A 131 -9.19 8.67 6.26
CA ASN A 131 -10.19 7.60 6.40
C ASN A 131 -9.57 6.22 6.15
N PRO A 132 -10.15 5.14 6.72
CA PRO A 132 -9.79 3.77 6.37
C PRO A 132 -9.91 3.51 4.86
N LEU A 133 -9.09 2.59 4.31
CA LEU A 133 -9.01 2.31 2.88
C LEU A 133 -10.38 2.17 2.18
N ALA A 134 -11.30 1.42 2.79
CA ALA A 134 -12.63 1.17 2.24
C ALA A 134 -13.51 2.44 2.13
N LEU A 135 -13.20 3.49 2.89
CA LEU A 135 -13.93 4.76 2.93
C LEU A 135 -13.10 5.94 2.39
N GLN A 136 -11.86 5.70 1.95
CA GLN A 136 -10.94 6.76 1.54
C GLN A 136 -11.25 7.29 0.13
N ASN A 137 -12.01 6.54 -0.67
CA ASN A 137 -12.30 6.87 -2.06
C ASN A 137 -11.01 7.09 -2.90
N SER A 138 -9.88 6.45 -2.55
CA SER A 138 -8.69 6.48 -3.40
C SER A 138 -8.88 5.53 -4.58
N GLN A 139 -8.44 5.95 -5.77
CA GLN A 139 -8.64 5.14 -6.97
C GLN A 139 -7.95 3.78 -6.89
N GLN A 140 -8.62 2.77 -7.44
CA GLN A 140 -8.07 1.45 -7.70
C GLN A 140 -7.84 1.32 -9.22
N VAL A 141 -6.67 0.86 -9.62
CA VAL A 141 -6.25 0.78 -11.03
C VAL A 141 -5.83 -0.64 -11.35
N ALA A 142 -6.32 -1.17 -12.46
CA ALA A 142 -5.89 -2.46 -12.98
C ALA A 142 -4.41 -2.39 -13.41
N VAL A 143 -3.67 -3.45 -13.11
CA VAL A 143 -2.32 -3.65 -13.63
C VAL A 143 -2.42 -4.17 -15.05
N ASP A 144 -1.80 -3.47 -15.99
CA ASP A 144 -1.72 -3.86 -17.39
C ASP A 144 -0.26 -3.96 -17.81
N THR A 145 0.09 -5.00 -18.57
CA THR A 145 1.48 -5.25 -19.02
C THR A 145 2.54 -5.19 -17.90
N GLY A 146 2.17 -5.58 -16.67
CA GLY A 146 3.08 -5.59 -15.51
C GLY A 146 3.27 -4.23 -14.83
N GLY A 147 2.44 -3.22 -15.13
CA GLY A 147 2.49 -1.92 -14.45
C GLY A 147 1.16 -1.19 -14.39
N ALA A 148 1.13 -0.08 -13.64
CA ALA A 148 -0.04 0.77 -13.50
C ALA A 148 0.36 2.23 -13.21
N ALA A 149 -0.54 3.16 -13.55
CA ALA A 149 -0.37 4.58 -13.28
C ALA A 149 -1.62 5.15 -12.61
N LEU A 150 -1.51 5.48 -11.32
CA LEU A 150 -2.56 6.11 -10.53
C LEU A 150 -2.44 7.62 -10.67
N ARG A 151 -3.46 8.27 -11.22
CA ARG A 151 -3.43 9.69 -11.60
C ARG A 151 -4.25 10.52 -10.63
N TYR A 152 -3.62 11.50 -10.02
CA TYR A 152 -4.24 12.37 -9.03
C TYR A 152 -4.09 13.83 -9.41
N TYR A 153 -4.80 14.68 -8.67
CA TYR A 153 -4.58 16.12 -8.67
C TYR A 153 -4.42 16.63 -7.25
N ALA A 154 -3.63 17.68 -7.09
CA ALA A 154 -3.63 18.50 -5.89
C ALA A 154 -4.11 19.90 -6.26
N GLN A 155 -4.87 20.55 -5.37
CA GLN A 155 -5.34 21.93 -5.56
C GLN A 155 -5.44 22.67 -4.24
N TYR A 156 -5.42 24.00 -4.29
CA TYR A 156 -5.79 24.82 -3.14
C TYR A 156 -7.29 24.71 -2.89
N TYR A 157 -7.68 24.68 -1.62
CA TYR A 157 -9.07 24.73 -1.16
C TYR A 157 -9.19 25.81 -0.08
N ALA A 158 -10.00 26.83 -0.35
CA ALA A 158 -10.25 27.90 0.61
C ALA A 158 -11.20 27.42 1.72
N THR A 159 -10.80 27.59 2.97
CA THR A 159 -11.67 27.39 4.15
C THR A 159 -12.32 28.69 4.62
N GLY A 160 -11.97 29.81 3.97
CA GLY A 160 -12.46 31.17 4.17
C GLY A 160 -11.72 32.10 3.21
N ALA A 161 -11.70 33.40 3.48
CA ALA A 161 -10.88 34.33 2.68
C ALA A 161 -9.39 34.09 2.94
N ALA A 162 -8.68 33.58 1.94
CA ALA A 162 -7.27 33.20 2.07
C ALA A 162 -6.34 34.41 2.24
N SER A 163 -5.29 34.24 3.05
CA SER A 163 -4.17 35.20 3.11
C SER A 163 -3.02 34.77 2.20
N ALA A 164 -2.16 35.73 1.84
CA ALA A 164 -0.94 35.42 1.11
C ALA A 164 0.06 34.71 2.03
N GLY A 165 0.77 33.71 1.48
CA GLY A 165 1.80 32.98 2.20
C GLY A 165 2.20 31.67 1.53
N SER A 166 3.11 30.93 2.14
CA SER A 166 3.44 29.57 1.74
C SER A 166 2.32 28.60 2.08
N ALA A 167 2.13 27.60 1.22
CA ALA A 167 1.12 26.56 1.37
C ALA A 167 1.76 25.19 1.13
N ASN A 168 2.66 24.82 2.04
CA ASN A 168 3.34 23.52 2.02
C ASN A 168 2.58 22.54 2.91
N SER A 169 2.52 21.27 2.51
CA SER A 169 2.03 20.17 3.32
C SER A 169 2.60 18.86 2.81
N SER A 170 2.38 17.79 3.56
CA SER A 170 2.85 16.46 3.23
C SER A 170 1.81 15.42 3.64
N VAL A 171 1.79 14.30 2.91
CA VAL A 171 0.98 13.12 3.22
C VAL A 171 1.77 11.88 2.88
N THR A 172 1.74 10.90 3.78
CA THR A 172 2.36 9.59 3.54
C THR A 172 1.36 8.71 2.79
N PHE A 173 1.85 7.87 1.89
CA PHE A 173 1.01 6.87 1.23
C PHE A 173 1.69 5.50 1.24
N THR A 174 0.86 4.47 1.20
CA THR A 174 1.22 3.06 1.07
C THR A 174 0.59 2.52 -0.20
N MET A 175 1.30 1.67 -0.92
CA MET A 175 0.74 0.94 -2.06
C MET A 175 0.10 -0.36 -1.57
N ILE A 176 -1.13 -0.59 -2.00
CA ILE A 176 -1.87 -1.83 -1.79
C ILE A 176 -1.86 -2.61 -3.10
N TYR A 177 -1.43 -3.88 -3.04
CA TYR A 177 -1.35 -4.81 -4.16
C TYR A 177 -2.38 -5.93 -3.96
N GLN A 178 -3.13 -6.26 -5.01
CA GLN A 178 -4.20 -7.26 -4.99
C GLN A 178 -4.10 -8.18 -6.19
#